data_AF-A0A835HIR1-F1
#
_entry.id   AF-A0A835HIR1-F1
#
_cell.length_a   1.000
_cell.length_b   1.000
_cell.length_c   1.000
_cell.angle_alpha   90.00
_cell.angle_beta   90.00
_cell.angle_gamma   90.00
#
_symmetry.space_group_name_H-M   'P 1'
#
loop_
_entity.id
_entity.type
_entity.pdbx_description
1 polymer ?
#
loop_
_entity_poly.entity_id
_entity_poly.type
_entity_poly.pdbx_seq_one_letter_code
_entity_poly.pdbx_strand_id
1 'polypeptide(L)'
;MGVVVDGEDETNLYWFLDKFKGVFGYERRYTFLNDRHHGLLVNIPLVFSGSYHSFCLWHLKNNLRAALSKTDSISGHLVKLFSDCTYALTHDKFQEKMVELRTIGDDQVDRFLARVPLENWANSCFRGSRYEEMCSSLVDCFNSWAKDKCFLPNTSMLDQIRKKMMSMVSEWRKDSKGLD
;
A
#
# COMPACT_ATOMS: atom_id res chain seq x y z
N MET A 1 -8.70 4.21 24.20
CA MET A 1 -8.10 3.97 22.87
C MET A 1 -6.60 4.13 23.06
N GLY A 2 -5.83 3.05 23.00
CA GLY A 2 -4.38 3.11 23.19
C GLY A 2 -3.74 3.68 21.93
N VAL A 3 -3.56 5.00 21.90
CA VAL A 3 -2.81 5.66 20.83
C VAL A 3 -1.38 5.79 21.33
N VAL A 4 -0.40 5.42 20.50
CA VAL A 4 1.03 5.56 20.81
C VAL A 4 1.45 7.04 20.74
N VAL A 5 0.61 7.88 20.14
CA VAL A 5 0.80 9.33 19.97
C VAL A 5 -0.54 10.03 20.24
N ASP A 6 -0.56 11.24 20.76
CA ASP A 6 -1.78 11.88 21.29
C ASP A 6 -2.84 12.25 20.23
N GLY A 7 -2.57 11.98 18.94
CA GLY A 7 -3.50 12.13 17.82
C GLY A 7 -2.84 11.83 16.47
N GLU A 8 -3.65 11.57 15.43
CA GLU A 8 -3.17 11.48 14.03
C GLU A 8 -2.96 12.89 13.45
N ASP A 9 -2.13 13.69 14.08
CA ASP A 9 -1.64 14.95 13.52
C ASP A 9 -0.28 14.75 12.81
N GLU A 10 0.06 15.68 11.92
CA GLU A 10 1.27 15.58 11.10
C GLU A 10 2.56 15.53 11.95
N THR A 11 2.57 16.22 13.09
CA THR A 11 3.72 16.29 14.00
C THR A 11 3.99 14.94 14.67
N ASN A 12 2.92 14.29 15.13
CA ASN A 12 2.96 12.99 15.77
C ASN A 12 3.41 11.89 14.79
N LEU A 13 2.93 11.96 13.55
CA LEU A 13 3.33 11.01 12.51
C LEU A 13 4.78 11.21 12.08
N TYR A 14 5.25 12.45 11.94
CA TYR A 14 6.66 12.74 11.71
C TYR A 14 7.54 12.14 12.80
N TRP A 15 7.21 12.42 14.07
CA TRP A 15 7.96 11.92 15.23
C TRP A 15 8.02 10.39 15.23
N PHE A 16 6.88 9.72 14.99
CA PHE A 16 6.84 8.27 14.93
C PHE A 16 7.74 7.72 13.81
N LEU A 17 7.65 8.29 12.60
CA LEU A 17 8.47 7.87 11.47
C LEU A 17 9.97 8.12 11.71
N ASP A 18 10.34 9.21 12.37
CA ASP A 18 11.73 9.49 12.75
C ASP A 18 12.27 8.44 13.72
N LYS A 19 11.51 8.11 14.77
CA LYS A 19 11.87 7.03 15.70
C LYS A 19 11.94 5.69 15.02
N PHE A 20 11.01 5.42 14.10
CA PHE A 20 11.02 4.21 13.30
C PHE A 20 12.31 4.12 12.45
N LYS A 21 12.70 5.20 11.77
CA LYS A 21 13.96 5.25 11.00
C LYS A 21 15.19 4.95 11.86
N GLY A 22 15.23 5.49 13.08
CA GLY A 22 16.32 5.23 14.03
C GLY A 22 16.51 3.75 14.37
N VAL A 23 15.43 2.96 14.39
CA VAL A 23 15.49 1.51 14.67
C VAL A 23 16.02 0.71 13.48
N PHE A 24 15.65 1.08 12.26
CA PHE A 24 15.97 0.28 11.06
C PHE A 24 17.24 0.75 10.32
N GLY A 25 17.80 1.91 10.70
CA GLY A 25 19.03 2.48 10.17
C GLY A 25 18.79 3.54 9.08
N TYR A 26 19.57 4.62 9.11
CA TYR A 26 19.34 5.82 8.29
C TYR A 26 19.73 5.67 6.81
N GLU A 27 20.57 4.70 6.45
CA GLU A 27 21.15 4.57 5.10
C GLU A 27 20.35 3.63 4.17
N ARG A 28 19.34 2.94 4.69
CA ARG A 28 18.55 1.98 3.89
C ARG A 28 17.41 2.70 3.16
N ARG A 29 17.18 2.29 1.91
CA ARG A 29 15.98 2.66 1.15
C ARG A 29 14.89 1.62 1.36
N TYR A 30 13.67 2.09 1.59
CA TYR A 30 12.51 1.24 1.80
C TYR A 30 11.49 1.39 0.67
N THR A 31 10.61 0.43 0.54
CA THR A 31 9.37 0.56 -0.23
C THR A 31 8.21 0.68 0.75
N PHE A 32 7.52 1.81 0.75
CA PHE A 32 6.33 2.04 1.56
C PHE A 32 5.08 1.72 0.75
N LEU A 33 4.22 0.85 1.27
CA LEU A 33 2.88 0.60 0.75
C LEU A 33 1.87 1.33 1.63
N ASN A 34 1.15 2.30 1.08
CA ASN A 34 0.22 3.13 1.85
C ASN A 34 -1.12 3.31 1.13
N ASP A 35 -2.13 3.71 1.90
CA ASP A 35 -3.51 3.97 1.46
C ASP A 35 -3.72 5.39 0.92
N ARG A 36 -2.64 6.19 0.81
CA ARG A 36 -2.65 7.61 0.43
C ARG A 36 -3.24 8.55 1.47
N HIS A 37 -3.26 8.17 2.74
CA HIS A 37 -3.60 9.09 3.82
C HIS A 37 -2.70 10.33 3.79
N HIS A 38 -3.29 11.52 3.96
CA HIS A 38 -2.60 12.81 3.77
C HIS A 38 -1.31 12.90 4.62
N GLY A 39 -1.40 12.53 5.91
CA GLY A 39 -0.25 12.53 6.79
C GLY A 39 0.91 11.65 6.30
N LEU A 40 0.62 10.49 5.68
CA LEU A 40 1.66 9.60 5.16
C LEU A 40 2.32 10.17 3.90
N LEU A 41 1.52 10.80 3.03
CA LEU A 41 2.04 11.46 1.83
C LEU A 41 2.94 12.65 2.15
N VAL A 42 2.67 13.36 3.25
CA VAL A 42 3.50 14.48 3.72
C VAL A 42 4.75 13.98 4.45
N ASN A 43 4.60 13.09 5.43
CA ASN A 43 5.68 12.80 6.38
C ASN A 43 6.68 11.74 5.91
N ILE A 44 6.26 10.74 5.13
CA ILE A 44 7.20 9.70 4.67
C ILE A 44 8.29 10.30 3.75
N PRO A 45 8.00 11.16 2.77
CA PRO A 45 9.05 11.78 1.95
C PRO A 45 10.02 12.65 2.77
N LEU A 46 9.54 13.29 3.85
CA LEU A 46 10.37 14.09 4.74
C LEU A 46 11.36 13.23 5.53
N VAL A 47 10.90 12.11 6.11
CA VAL A 47 11.73 11.25 6.95
C VAL A 47 12.56 10.25 6.13
N PHE A 48 11.97 9.67 5.09
CA PHE A 48 12.55 8.61 4.27
C PHE A 48 12.88 9.09 2.85
N SER A 49 13.54 10.24 2.74
CA SER A 49 14.00 10.79 1.46
C SER A 49 14.75 9.74 0.62
N GLY A 50 14.30 9.51 -0.61
CA GLY A 50 14.87 8.53 -1.53
C GLY A 50 14.32 7.10 -1.41
N SER A 51 13.35 6.86 -0.52
CA SER A 51 12.55 5.63 -0.52
C SER A 51 11.48 5.65 -1.62
N TYR A 52 10.92 4.48 -1.94
CA TYR A 52 9.87 4.32 -2.93
C TYR A 52 8.50 4.22 -2.27
N HIS A 53 7.46 4.66 -2.97
CA HIS A 53 6.10 4.69 -2.46
C HIS A 53 5.18 3.99 -3.45
N SER A 54 4.54 2.90 -3.01
CA SER A 54 3.45 2.26 -3.71
C SER A 54 2.15 2.57 -3.00
N PHE A 55 1.09 2.74 -3.77
CA PHE A 55 -0.26 2.83 -3.26
C PHE A 55 -0.91 1.46 -3.23
N CYS A 56 -1.71 1.24 -2.18
CA CYS A 56 -2.42 -0.01 -1.98
C CYS A 56 -3.46 -0.22 -3.09
N LEU A 57 -3.35 -1.34 -3.82
CA LEU A 57 -4.22 -1.64 -4.94
C LEU A 57 -5.67 -1.80 -4.50
N TRP A 58 -5.92 -2.40 -3.34
CA TRP A 58 -7.28 -2.52 -2.79
C TRP A 58 -7.96 -1.15 -2.63
N HIS A 59 -7.25 -0.18 -2.03
CA HIS A 59 -7.76 1.18 -1.88
C HIS A 59 -7.96 1.87 -3.23
N LEU A 60 -7.02 1.70 -4.17
CA LEU A 60 -7.16 2.25 -5.52
C LEU A 60 -8.35 1.67 -6.27
N LYS A 61 -8.61 0.36 -6.14
CA LYS A 61 -9.78 -0.31 -6.75
C LYS A 61 -11.09 0.20 -6.18
N ASN A 62 -11.15 0.41 -4.86
CA ASN A 62 -12.35 0.96 -4.22
C ASN A 62 -12.57 2.42 -4.61
N ASN A 63 -11.51 3.23 -4.65
CA ASN A 63 -11.58 4.62 -5.09
C ASN A 63 -11.99 4.72 -6.57
N LEU A 64 -11.48 3.85 -7.43
CA LEU A 64 -11.89 3.77 -8.83
C LEU A 64 -13.38 3.41 -8.91
N ARG A 65 -13.82 2.36 -8.21
CA ARG A 65 -15.24 1.96 -8.19
C ARG A 65 -16.15 3.10 -7.72
N ALA A 66 -15.75 3.84 -6.68
CA ALA A 66 -16.50 4.98 -6.17
C ALA A 66 -16.51 6.19 -7.13
N ALA A 67 -15.49 6.34 -7.98
CA ALA A 67 -15.43 7.39 -8.98
C ALA A 67 -16.25 7.08 -10.25
N LEU A 68 -16.70 5.84 -10.43
CA LEU A 68 -17.45 5.39 -11.61
C LEU A 68 -18.95 5.51 -11.36
N SER A 69 -19.63 6.26 -12.23
CA SER A 69 -21.08 6.34 -12.35
C SER A 69 -21.58 5.37 -13.44
N LYS A 70 -21.17 4.10 -13.35
CA LYS A 70 -21.49 3.03 -14.32
C LYS A 70 -22.14 1.85 -13.61
N THR A 71 -22.81 0.96 -14.36
CA THR A 71 -23.43 -0.25 -13.79
C THR A 71 -22.40 -1.14 -13.10
N ASP A 72 -22.80 -1.91 -12.10
CA ASP A 72 -21.89 -2.77 -11.33
C ASP A 72 -21.07 -3.72 -12.21
N SER A 73 -21.68 -4.23 -13.29
CA SER A 73 -21.00 -5.08 -14.26
C SER A 73 -19.85 -4.34 -14.96
N ILE A 74 -20.10 -3.14 -15.48
CA ILE A 74 -19.09 -2.33 -16.17
C ILE A 74 -18.03 -1.86 -15.17
N SER A 75 -18.44 -1.39 -13.99
CA SER A 75 -17.54 -0.98 -12.91
C SER A 75 -16.65 -2.14 -12.45
N GLY A 76 -17.19 -3.35 -12.34
CA GLY A 76 -16.42 -4.56 -12.05
C GLY A 76 -15.40 -4.89 -13.14
N HIS A 77 -15.78 -4.77 -14.41
CA HIS A 77 -14.88 -4.98 -15.53
C HIS A 77 -13.74 -3.95 -15.58
N LEU A 78 -14.04 -2.66 -15.39
CA LEU A 78 -13.03 -1.60 -15.32
C LEU A 78 -12.05 -1.79 -14.17
N VAL A 79 -12.53 -2.21 -13.00
CA VAL A 79 -11.69 -2.53 -11.84
C VAL A 79 -10.77 -3.73 -12.11
N LYS A 80 -11.22 -4.71 -12.91
CA LYS A 80 -10.39 -5.83 -13.36
C LYS A 80 -9.31 -5.35 -14.33
N LEU A 81 -9.68 -4.59 -15.38
CA LEU A 81 -8.73 -4.02 -16.33
C LEU A 81 -7.69 -3.12 -15.65
N PHE A 82 -8.10 -2.35 -14.64
CA PHE A 82 -7.17 -1.56 -13.84
C PHE A 82 -6.18 -2.46 -13.07
N SER A 83 -6.65 -3.58 -12.50
CA SER A 83 -5.77 -4.57 -11.88
C SER A 83 -4.79 -5.16 -12.91
N ASP A 84 -5.26 -5.47 -14.12
CA ASP A 84 -4.42 -6.01 -15.20
C ASP A 84 -3.35 -5.00 -15.66
N CYS A 85 -3.70 -3.71 -15.74
CA CYS A 85 -2.73 -2.62 -15.94
C CYS A 85 -1.69 -2.61 -14.82
N THR A 86 -2.15 -2.71 -13.57
CA THR A 86 -1.29 -2.64 -12.38
C THR A 86 -0.24 -3.77 -12.42
N TYR A 87 -0.64 -4.99 -12.77
CA TYR A 87 0.23 -6.17 -12.79
C TYR A 87 1.04 -6.35 -14.08
N ALA A 88 0.80 -5.55 -15.13
CA ALA A 88 1.53 -5.67 -16.38
C ALA A 88 3.05 -5.51 -16.17
N LEU A 89 3.80 -6.55 -16.57
CA LEU A 89 5.25 -6.64 -16.37
C LEU A 89 6.07 -5.86 -17.40
N THR A 90 5.50 -5.59 -18.58
CA THR A 90 6.16 -4.85 -19.66
C THR A 90 5.40 -3.58 -19.99
N HIS A 91 6.11 -2.59 -20.53
CA HIS A 91 5.49 -1.34 -20.96
C HIS A 91 4.43 -1.58 -22.04
N ASP A 92 4.69 -2.46 -23.01
CA ASP A 92 3.76 -2.74 -24.10
C ASP A 92 2.44 -3.33 -23.62
N LYS A 93 2.50 -4.35 -22.74
CA LYS A 93 1.30 -4.95 -22.13
C LYS A 93 0.54 -3.93 -21.28
N PHE A 94 1.27 -3.07 -20.58
CA PHE A 94 0.68 -1.99 -19.81
C PHE A 94 -0.09 -1.03 -20.71
N GLN A 95 0.49 -0.59 -21.83
CA GLN A 95 -0.16 0.33 -22.77
C GLN A 95 -1.39 -0.31 -23.43
N GLU A 96 -1.31 -1.57 -23.84
CA GLU A 96 -2.46 -2.31 -24.39
C GLU A 96 -3.65 -2.28 -23.42
N LYS A 97 -3.41 -2.64 -22.15
CA LYS A 97 -4.45 -2.65 -21.11
C LYS A 97 -4.93 -1.24 -20.75
N MET A 98 -4.03 -0.26 -20.77
CA MET A 98 -4.38 1.14 -20.50
C MET A 98 -5.30 1.72 -21.59
N VAL A 99 -5.05 1.39 -22.86
CA VAL A 99 -5.92 1.79 -23.99
C VAL A 99 -7.30 1.17 -23.83
N GLU A 100 -7.37 -0.13 -23.52
CA GLU A 100 -8.63 -0.83 -23.25
C GLU A 100 -9.41 -0.19 -22.09
N LEU A 101 -8.71 0.05 -20.97
CA LEU A 101 -9.28 0.69 -19.77
C LEU A 101 -9.85 2.08 -20.07
N ARG A 102 -9.11 2.93 -20.80
CA ARG A 102 -9.57 4.28 -21.17
C ARG A 102 -10.74 4.25 -22.14
N THR A 103 -10.71 3.35 -23.11
CA THR A 103 -11.76 3.23 -24.13
C THR A 103 -13.12 2.90 -23.50
N ILE A 104 -13.17 1.97 -22.54
CA ILE A 104 -14.41 1.59 -21.84
C ILE A 104 -14.74 2.59 -20.72
N GLY A 105 -13.70 3.11 -20.09
CA GLY A 105 -13.74 3.90 -18.87
C GLY A 105 -14.10 5.36 -19.05
N ASP A 106 -13.95 5.89 -20.27
CA ASP A 106 -14.17 7.28 -20.64
C ASP A 106 -13.46 8.30 -19.73
N ASP A 107 -13.89 9.56 -19.77
CA ASP A 107 -13.35 10.66 -18.98
C ASP A 107 -13.37 10.38 -17.46
N GLN A 108 -14.24 9.50 -16.98
CA GLN A 108 -14.25 9.10 -15.57
C GLN A 108 -12.96 8.40 -15.15
N VAL A 109 -12.47 7.48 -15.98
CA VAL A 109 -11.19 6.80 -15.73
C VAL A 109 -10.04 7.80 -15.87
N ASP A 110 -10.05 8.67 -16.88
CA ASP A 110 -8.97 9.64 -17.05
C ASP A 110 -8.86 10.63 -15.89
N ARG A 111 -9.99 11.12 -15.36
CA ARG A 111 -10.02 11.94 -14.14
C ARG A 111 -9.50 11.21 -12.90
N PHE A 112 -9.78 9.91 -12.79
CA PHE A 112 -9.22 9.09 -11.72
C PHE A 112 -7.70 8.96 -11.87
N LEU A 113 -7.23 8.57 -13.06
CA LEU A 113 -5.80 8.35 -13.34
C LEU A 113 -4.97 9.63 -13.20
N ALA A 114 -5.52 10.79 -13.55
CA ALA A 114 -4.85 12.09 -13.38
C ALA A 114 -4.49 12.40 -11.92
N ARG A 115 -5.16 11.76 -10.96
CA ARG A 115 -4.90 11.93 -9.52
C ARG A 115 -3.95 10.89 -8.95
N VAL A 116 -3.47 9.93 -9.74
CA VAL A 116 -2.66 8.81 -9.25
C VAL A 116 -1.44 8.59 -10.17
N PRO A 117 -0.25 9.05 -9.77
CA PRO A 117 0.96 8.90 -10.57
C PRO A 117 1.27 7.42 -10.86
N LEU A 118 1.65 7.11 -12.10
CA LEU A 118 1.84 5.74 -12.58
C LEU A 118 2.91 4.99 -11.77
N GLU A 119 3.97 5.69 -11.40
CA GLU A 119 5.06 5.18 -10.59
C GLU A 119 4.66 4.75 -9.18
N ASN A 120 3.43 5.03 -8.73
CA ASN A 120 2.95 4.56 -7.42
C ASN A 120 2.06 3.32 -7.51
N TRP A 121 1.67 2.86 -8.70
CA TRP A 121 0.78 1.71 -8.81
C TRP A 121 1.09 0.76 -9.97
N ALA A 122 1.61 1.19 -11.11
CA ALA A 122 1.90 0.32 -12.26
C ALA A 122 3.23 -0.43 -12.14
N ASN A 123 3.24 -1.77 -12.26
CA ASN A 123 4.45 -2.61 -12.14
C ASN A 123 5.53 -2.24 -13.14
N SER A 124 5.15 -2.00 -14.38
CA SER A 124 6.05 -1.56 -15.45
C SER A 124 6.74 -0.21 -15.19
N CYS A 125 6.23 0.62 -14.26
CA CYS A 125 6.76 1.95 -13.97
C CYS A 125 7.41 2.08 -12.59
N PHE A 126 7.26 1.08 -11.71
CA PHE A 126 7.73 1.17 -10.32
C PHE A 126 9.22 0.79 -10.21
N ARG A 127 9.98 1.65 -9.52
CA ARG A 127 11.45 1.51 -9.44
C ARG A 127 11.93 0.76 -8.19
N GLY A 128 11.07 0.59 -7.19
CA GLY A 128 11.39 -0.18 -5.98
C GLY A 128 11.04 -1.66 -6.14
N SER A 129 11.30 -2.44 -5.09
CA SER A 129 10.83 -3.82 -5.03
C SER A 129 9.42 -3.87 -4.46
N ARG A 130 8.48 -4.42 -5.24
CA ARG A 130 7.17 -4.89 -4.76
C ARG A 130 7.21 -6.41 -4.78
N TYR A 131 7.47 -7.01 -3.62
CA TYR A 131 7.10 -8.41 -3.41
C TYR A 131 5.60 -8.51 -3.75
N GLU A 132 5.19 -9.49 -4.55
CA GLU A 132 3.96 -9.60 -5.38
C GLU A 132 2.61 -9.19 -4.74
N GLU A 133 2.62 -8.90 -3.45
CA GLU A 133 1.50 -8.42 -2.66
C GLU A 133 1.26 -6.91 -2.81
N MET A 134 0.47 -6.53 -3.83
CA MET A 134 -0.09 -5.16 -3.93
C MET A 134 -1.30 -4.90 -3.00
N CYS A 135 -1.36 -5.65 -1.89
CA CYS A 135 -2.26 -5.57 -0.74
C CYS A 135 -3.75 -5.89 -0.96
N SER A 136 -4.16 -7.00 -0.34
CA SER A 136 -5.27 -7.02 0.62
C SER A 136 -4.94 -7.99 1.76
N SER A 137 -4.37 -9.16 1.47
CA SER A 137 -4.02 -10.22 2.45
C SER A 137 -3.25 -9.73 3.67
N LEU A 138 -2.05 -9.16 3.52
CA LEU A 138 -1.23 -8.83 4.69
C LEU A 138 -1.79 -7.69 5.55
N VAL A 139 -2.31 -6.63 4.92
CA VAL A 139 -2.92 -5.50 5.65
C VAL A 139 -4.26 -5.90 6.26
N ASP A 140 -5.11 -6.67 5.56
CA ASP A 140 -6.37 -7.17 6.10
C ASP A 140 -6.14 -8.20 7.21
N CYS A 141 -5.16 -9.11 7.06
CA CYS A 141 -4.77 -10.05 8.11
C CYS A 141 -4.21 -9.31 9.32
N PHE A 142 -3.38 -8.29 9.12
CA PHE A 142 -2.85 -7.48 10.21
C PHE A 142 -3.95 -6.67 10.90
N ASN A 143 -4.82 -5.99 10.14
CA ASN A 143 -5.93 -5.21 10.68
C ASN A 143 -6.95 -6.10 11.39
N SER A 144 -7.29 -7.26 10.82
CA SER A 144 -8.14 -8.25 11.48
C SER A 144 -7.55 -8.75 12.79
N TRP A 145 -6.23 -9.02 12.82
CA TRP A 145 -5.54 -9.44 14.04
C TRP A 145 -5.41 -8.31 15.06
N ALA A 146 -5.13 -7.08 14.62
CA ALA A 146 -4.87 -5.92 15.47
C ALA A 146 -6.15 -5.35 16.10
N LYS A 147 -7.31 -5.52 15.46
CA LYS A 147 -8.62 -5.07 15.98
C LYS A 147 -8.90 -5.56 17.39
N ASP A 148 -8.51 -6.78 17.74
CA ASP A 148 -8.75 -7.33 19.09
C ASP A 148 -7.68 -6.91 20.09
N LYS A 149 -6.55 -6.36 19.62
CA LYS A 149 -5.38 -6.00 20.43
C LYS A 149 -5.27 -4.51 20.70
N CYS A 150 -5.99 -3.68 19.95
CA CYS A 150 -6.01 -2.22 20.13
C CYS A 150 -6.66 -1.74 21.44
N PHE A 151 -7.35 -2.64 22.15
CA PHE A 151 -7.95 -2.39 23.47
C PHE A 151 -6.98 -2.61 24.64
N LEU A 152 -5.77 -3.10 24.37
CA LEU A 152 -4.79 -3.40 25.41
C LEU A 152 -3.97 -2.17 25.80
N PRO A 153 -3.40 -2.15 27.02
CA PRO A 153 -2.41 -1.14 27.40
C PRO A 153 -1.25 -1.09 26.38
N ASN A 154 -0.71 0.10 26.12
CA ASN A 154 0.28 0.35 25.06
C ASN A 154 1.46 -0.64 25.07
N THR A 155 1.99 -0.98 26.24
CA THR A 155 3.09 -1.95 26.39
C THR A 155 2.70 -3.37 25.96
N SER A 156 1.50 -3.82 26.32
CA SER A 156 0.95 -5.12 25.95
C SER A 156 0.57 -5.21 24.47
N MET A 157 0.13 -4.09 23.89
CA MET A 157 -0.13 -3.99 22.45
C MET A 157 1.18 -4.09 21.66
N LEU A 158 2.19 -3.30 22.04
CA LEU A 158 3.51 -3.30 21.41
C LEU A 158 4.20 -4.67 21.51
N ASP A 159 4.13 -5.34 22.66
CA ASP A 159 4.71 -6.69 22.81
C ASP A 159 3.98 -7.72 21.93
N GLN A 160 2.68 -7.59 21.72
CA GLN A 160 1.94 -8.46 20.81
C GLN A 160 2.25 -8.19 19.34
N ILE A 161 2.41 -6.92 18.94
CA ILE A 161 2.87 -6.56 17.59
C ILE A 161 4.26 -7.15 17.36
N ARG A 162 5.17 -6.98 18.31
CA ARG A 162 6.52 -7.56 18.28
C ARG A 162 6.47 -9.08 18.10
N LYS A 163 5.68 -9.79 18.92
CA LYS A 163 5.50 -11.25 18.82
C LYS A 163 4.96 -11.69 17.47
N LYS A 164 3.94 -11.00 16.95
CA LYS A 164 3.35 -11.32 15.64
C LYS A 164 4.34 -11.12 14.51
N MET A 165 5.06 -10.00 14.50
CA MET A 165 6.14 -9.74 13.52
C MET A 165 7.24 -10.80 13.58
N MET A 166 7.69 -11.18 14.78
CA MET A 166 8.69 -12.24 14.94
C MET A 166 8.20 -13.60 14.40
N SER A 167 6.93 -13.95 14.60
CA SER A 167 6.33 -15.18 14.03
C SER A 167 6.33 -15.14 12.51
N MET A 168 5.84 -14.04 11.91
CA MET A 168 5.77 -13.89 10.45
C MET A 168 7.16 -13.94 9.80
N VAL A 169 8.15 -13.26 10.40
CA VAL A 169 9.53 -13.33 9.92
C VAL A 169 10.10 -14.75 10.05
N SER A 170 9.74 -15.49 11.09
CA SER A 170 10.16 -16.88 11.28
C SER A 170 9.53 -17.80 10.23
N GLU A 171 8.25 -17.63 9.93
CA GLU A 171 7.51 -18.36 8.89
C GLU A 171 8.12 -18.08 7.51
N TRP A 172 8.30 -16.82 7.12
CA TRP A 172 8.93 -16.44 5.85
C TRP A 172 10.35 -17.00 5.68
N ARG A 173 11.13 -17.05 6.77
CA ARG A 173 12.48 -17.65 6.75
C ARG A 173 12.44 -19.16 6.54
N LYS A 174 11.37 -19.85 6.93
CA LYS A 174 11.20 -21.29 6.69
C LYS A 174 10.75 -21.54 5.26
N ASP A 175 9.79 -20.76 4.77
CA ASP A 175 9.27 -20.87 3.40
C ASP A 175 10.36 -20.58 2.35
N SER A 176 11.20 -19.58 2.61
CA SER A 176 12.36 -19.25 1.77
C SER A 176 13.45 -20.32 1.76
N LYS A 177 13.47 -21.26 2.73
CA LYS A 177 14.43 -22.37 2.81
C LYS A 177 13.88 -23.69 2.29
N GLY A 178 12.58 -23.78 2.03
CA GLY A 178 11.93 -24.95 1.43
C GLY A 178 11.86 -24.91 -0.10
N LEU A 179 12.54 -23.94 -0.72
CA LEU A 179 12.60 -23.72 -2.17
C LEU A 179 13.96 -24.10 -2.78
N ASP A 180 14.86 -24.70 -1.98
CA ASP A 180 16.11 -25.35 -2.44
C ASP A 180 15.95 -26.88 -2.49
#